data_AF-A0A497KG05-F1
#
_entry.id   AF-A0A497KG05-F1
#
_cell.length_a   1.000
_cell.length_b   1.000
_cell.length_c   1.000
_cell.angle_alpha   90.00
_cell.angle_beta   90.00
_cell.angle_gamma   90.00
#
_symmetry.space_group_name_H-M   'P 1'
#
loop_
_entity.id
_entity.type
_entity.pdbx_description
1 polymer ?
#
loop_
_entity_poly.entity_id
_entity_poly.type
_entity_poly.pdbx_seq_one_letter_code
_entity_poly.pdbx_strand_id
1 'polypeptide(L)'
;MKTRSFLYATSWLEHFRRIPPRRKNNYLRKFSKRFPRISQYLEHVKISTNTDKLVGFIKTIHPAIIIVDDKLASLTQSTGTPIVLERNIRYRHHERLMLIADNLANYFRVLLRNNPRKFREELNRIEK
;
A
#
# COMPACT_ATOMS: atom_id res chain seq x y z
N MET A 1 0.77 -15.60 4.11
CA MET A 1 1.03 -14.65 3.01
C MET A 1 1.75 -15.22 1.77
N LYS A 2 2.59 -16.27 1.86
CA LYS A 2 3.24 -16.90 0.68
C LYS A 2 2.31 -17.80 -0.15
N THR A 3 1.00 -17.71 0.06
CA THR A 3 0.03 -18.62 -0.51
C THR A 3 -0.25 -18.29 -1.98
N ARG A 4 -0.50 -19.33 -2.79
CA ARG A 4 -0.91 -19.16 -4.20
C ARG A 4 -2.15 -18.27 -4.33
N SER A 5 -3.04 -18.31 -3.35
CA SER A 5 -4.26 -17.49 -3.29
C SER A 5 -3.97 -15.98 -3.25
N PHE A 6 -2.99 -15.54 -2.47
CA PHE A 6 -2.58 -14.14 -2.41
C PHE A 6 -1.96 -13.67 -3.74
N LEU A 7 -1.06 -14.47 -4.31
CA LEU A 7 -0.44 -14.16 -5.60
C LEU A 7 -1.48 -14.10 -6.72
N TYR A 8 -2.47 -14.99 -6.70
CA TYR A 8 -3.57 -14.98 -7.65
C TYR A 8 -4.45 -13.74 -7.49
N ALA A 9 -4.85 -13.39 -6.26
CA ALA A 9 -5.67 -12.21 -5.96
C ALA A 9 -5.00 -10.88 -6.37
N THR A 10 -3.67 -10.86 -6.43
CA THR A 10 -2.85 -9.67 -6.71
C THR A 10 -2.22 -9.68 -8.11
N SER A 11 -2.45 -10.73 -8.90
CA SER A 11 -1.84 -10.94 -10.23
C SER A 11 -2.14 -9.84 -11.23
N TRP A 12 -3.37 -9.31 -11.18
CA TRP A 12 -3.89 -8.26 -12.06
C TRP A 12 -3.38 -6.85 -11.72
N LEU A 13 -2.69 -6.66 -10.58
CA LEU A 13 -2.15 -5.37 -10.20
C LEU A 13 -1.02 -4.96 -11.13
N GLU A 14 -1.08 -3.72 -11.58
CA GLU A 14 -0.04 -3.05 -12.35
C GLU A 14 0.53 -1.90 -11.51
N HIS A 15 1.76 -1.51 -11.81
CA HIS A 15 2.36 -0.35 -11.14
C HIS A 15 1.67 0.92 -11.66
N PHE A 16 1.09 1.73 -10.78
CA PHE A 16 0.27 2.88 -11.19
C PHE A 16 0.98 3.85 -12.14
N ARG A 17 2.30 4.01 -11.99
CA ARG A 17 3.13 4.84 -12.87
C ARG A 17 3.18 4.35 -14.32
N ARG A 18 3.09 3.03 -14.55
CA ARG A 18 3.12 2.41 -15.89
C ARG A 18 1.77 2.50 -16.62
N ILE A 19 0.70 2.84 -15.90
CA ILE A 19 -0.65 2.89 -16.48
C ILE A 19 -0.82 4.18 -17.30
N PRO A 20 -1.28 4.10 -18.56
CA PRO A 20 -1.52 5.28 -19.38
C PRO A 20 -2.50 6.26 -18.71
N PRO A 21 -2.30 7.60 -18.81
CA PRO A 21 -3.13 8.60 -18.14
C PRO A 21 -4.64 8.40 -18.35
N ARG A 22 -5.06 8.11 -19.59
CA ARG A 22 -6.46 7.85 -19.97
C ARG A 22 -7.09 6.67 -19.23
N ARG A 23 -6.28 5.70 -18.77
CA ARG A 23 -6.73 4.49 -18.08
C ARG A 23 -6.62 4.58 -16.55
N LYS A 24 -5.89 5.55 -16.00
CA LYS A 24 -5.62 5.66 -14.55
C LYS A 24 -6.90 5.71 -13.72
N ASN A 25 -7.88 6.54 -14.11
CA ASN A 25 -9.14 6.66 -13.37
C ASN A 25 -9.94 5.34 -13.35
N ASN A 26 -10.05 4.68 -14.50
CA ASN A 26 -10.75 3.40 -14.58
C ASN A 26 -10.00 2.31 -13.80
N TYR A 27 -8.68 2.29 -13.87
CA TYR A 27 -7.85 1.37 -13.08
C TYR A 27 -8.06 1.56 -11.58
N LEU A 28 -7.98 2.79 -11.07
CA LEU A 28 -8.22 3.09 -9.66
C LEU A 28 -9.62 2.71 -9.19
N ARG A 29 -10.64 2.91 -10.04
CA ARG A 29 -12.00 2.46 -9.77
C ARG A 29 -12.08 0.93 -9.67
N LYS A 30 -11.41 0.20 -10.56
CA LYS A 30 -11.32 -1.27 -10.49
C LYS A 30 -10.56 -1.72 -9.25
N PHE A 31 -9.49 -1.02 -8.89
CA PHE A 31 -8.69 -1.28 -7.70
C PHE A 31 -9.50 -1.17 -6.42
N SER A 32 -10.17 -0.04 -6.20
CA SER A 32 -11.02 0.15 -5.02
C SER A 32 -12.11 -0.93 -4.87
N LYS A 33 -12.71 -1.37 -5.99
CA LYS A 33 -13.70 -2.45 -6.00
C LYS A 33 -13.12 -3.83 -5.68
N ARG A 34 -11.90 -4.12 -6.10
CA ARG A 34 -11.24 -5.42 -5.90
C ARG A 34 -10.45 -5.50 -4.59
N PHE A 35 -10.10 -4.35 -4.00
CA PHE A 35 -9.32 -4.26 -2.78
C PHE A 35 -9.86 -5.10 -1.61
N PRO A 36 -11.19 -5.22 -1.36
CA PRO A 36 -11.70 -6.09 -0.29
C PRO A 36 -11.25 -7.56 -0.40
N ARG A 37 -11.03 -8.07 -1.62
CA ARG A 37 -10.50 -9.43 -1.82
C ARG A 37 -9.00 -9.53 -1.53
N ILE A 38 -8.29 -8.42 -1.52
CA ILE A 38 -6.87 -8.35 -1.17
C ILE A 38 -6.72 -8.08 0.33
N SER A 39 -7.58 -7.22 0.90
CA SER A 39 -7.52 -6.81 2.30
C SER A 39 -7.74 -7.96 3.28
N GLN A 40 -8.42 -9.04 2.88
CA GLN A 40 -8.52 -10.27 3.69
C GLN A 40 -7.16 -10.92 3.99
N TYR A 41 -6.13 -10.63 3.18
CA TYR A 41 -4.77 -11.12 3.41
C TYR A 41 -3.89 -10.15 4.20
N LEU A 42 -4.39 -8.94 4.47
CA LEU A 42 -3.68 -7.90 5.21
C LEU A 42 -4.28 -7.86 6.62
N GLU A 43 -3.44 -7.85 7.64
CA GLU A 43 -3.90 -7.70 9.03
C GLU A 43 -4.33 -6.26 9.28
N HIS A 44 -3.44 -5.31 8.99
CA HIS A 44 -3.69 -3.88 9.10
C HIS A 44 -3.56 -3.17 7.77
N VAL A 45 -4.36 -2.11 7.59
CA VAL A 45 -4.22 -1.17 6.48
C VAL A 45 -4.37 0.25 7.03
N LYS A 46 -3.32 1.06 6.90
CA LYS A 46 -3.31 2.44 7.40
C LYS A 46 -2.87 3.41 6.32
N ILE A 47 -3.59 4.52 6.18
CA ILE A 47 -3.22 5.62 5.29
C ILE A 47 -2.97 6.84 6.16
N SER A 48 -1.72 7.30 6.17
CA SER A 48 -1.32 8.50 6.92
C SER A 48 -0.72 9.53 5.99
N THR A 49 -1.10 10.79 6.19
CA THR A 49 -0.41 11.95 5.61
C THR A 49 0.65 12.53 6.53
N ASN A 50 0.77 12.00 7.76
CA ASN A 50 1.72 12.42 8.77
C ASN A 50 2.72 11.29 9.06
N THR A 51 4.01 11.61 8.96
CA THR A 51 5.12 10.66 9.11
C THR A 51 5.27 10.16 10.54
N ASP A 52 5.10 11.03 11.54
CA ASP A 52 5.26 10.66 12.96
C ASP A 52 4.18 9.67 13.39
N LYS A 53 2.94 9.88 12.93
CA LYS A 53 1.84 8.92 13.16
C LYS A 53 2.13 7.56 12.54
N LEU A 54 2.73 7.53 11.35
CA LEU A 54 3.12 6.28 10.69
C LEU A 54 4.23 5.57 11.46
N VAL A 55 5.27 6.29 11.88
CA VAL A 55 6.37 5.74 12.68
C VAL A 55 5.86 5.22 14.03
N GLY A 56 4.97 5.96 14.70
CA GLY A 56 4.32 5.53 15.93
C GLY A 56 3.55 4.22 15.74
N PHE A 57 2.76 4.12 14.68
CA PHE A 57 2.03 2.90 14.34
C PHE A 57 2.96 1.71 14.08
N ILE A 58 4.05 1.92 13.32
CA ILE A 58 5.05 0.87 13.07
C ILE A 58 5.68 0.39 14.38
N LYS A 59 6.00 1.30 15.31
CA LYS A 59 6.54 0.94 16.62
C LYS A 59 5.54 0.13 17.46
N THR A 60 4.25 0.45 17.38
CA THR A 60 3.18 -0.29 18.08
C THR A 60 3.01 -1.71 17.56
N ILE A 61 2.99 -1.91 16.24
CA ILE A 61 2.81 -3.26 15.65
C ILE A 61 4.08 -4.11 15.73
N HIS A 62 5.24 -3.47 15.95
CA HIS A 62 6.56 -4.09 16.08
C HIS A 62 6.83 -5.18 15.02
N PRO A 63 6.86 -4.82 13.73
CA PRO A 63 6.92 -5.81 12.67
C PRO A 63 8.29 -6.49 12.63
N ALA A 64 8.35 -7.74 12.16
CA ALA A 64 9.63 -8.44 11.98
C ALA A 64 10.49 -7.86 10.85
N ILE A 65 9.87 -7.21 9.87
CA ILE A 65 10.53 -6.63 8.70
C ILE A 65 9.72 -5.47 8.14
N ILE A 66 10.41 -4.45 7.65
CA ILE A 66 9.81 -3.32 6.93
C ILE A 66 10.25 -3.39 5.47
N ILE A 67 9.29 -3.39 4.55
CA ILE A 67 9.55 -3.27 3.12
C ILE A 67 9.11 -1.87 2.69
N VAL A 68 10.02 -1.10 2.09
CA VAL A 68 9.80 0.34 1.88
C VAL A 68 10.40 0.84 0.57
N ASP A 69 9.74 1.81 -0.07
CA ASP A 69 10.32 2.57 -1.19
C ASP A 69 11.63 3.23 -0.73
N ASP A 70 12.66 3.15 -1.55
CA ASP A 70 13.99 3.70 -1.30
C ASP A 70 13.97 5.15 -0.79
N LYS A 71 13.03 5.97 -1.26
CA LYS A 71 12.90 7.38 -0.89
C LYS A 71 12.37 7.59 0.53
N LEU A 72 11.71 6.58 1.10
CA LEU A 72 11.10 6.64 2.44
C LEU A 72 11.94 5.89 3.49
N ALA A 73 13.09 5.33 3.10
CA ALA A 73 13.94 4.54 3.97
C ALA A 73 14.33 5.26 5.27
N SER A 74 14.71 6.55 5.18
CA SER A 74 15.15 7.36 6.32
C SER A 74 14.09 7.47 7.42
N LEU A 75 12.80 7.53 7.06
CA LEU A 75 11.69 7.62 8.01
C LEU A 75 11.59 6.38 8.90
N THR A 76 11.95 5.22 8.35
CA THR A 76 11.80 3.93 9.01
C THR A 76 13.03 3.47 9.79
N GLN A 77 14.18 4.12 9.63
CA GLN A 77 15.43 3.76 10.32
C GLN A 77 15.31 3.88 11.85
N SER A 78 14.51 4.84 12.33
CA SER A 78 14.31 5.10 13.77
C SER A 78 13.47 4.04 14.50
N THR A 79 13.03 2.99 13.80
CA THR A 79 12.20 1.90 14.35
C THR A 79 13.03 0.74 14.91
N GLY A 80 14.32 0.64 14.55
CA GLY A 80 15.18 -0.49 14.92
C GLY A 80 14.82 -1.83 14.25
N THR A 81 13.82 -1.83 13.37
CA THR A 81 13.38 -3.03 12.64
C THR A 81 14.23 -3.25 11.38
N PRO A 82 14.53 -4.50 10.98
CA PRO A 82 15.18 -4.78 9.69
C PRO A 82 14.41 -4.19 8.49
N ILE A 83 15.13 -3.47 7.63
CA ILE A 83 14.56 -2.79 6.45
C ILE A 83 15.00 -3.50 5.16
N VAL A 84 14.04 -3.79 4.29
CA VAL A 84 14.24 -4.21 2.91
C VAL A 84 13.79 -3.08 1.99
N LEU A 85 14.76 -2.47 1.31
CA LEU A 85 14.49 -1.45 0.31
C LEU A 85 13.84 -2.07 -0.93
N GLU A 86 13.00 -1.30 -1.62
CA GLU A 86 12.32 -1.73 -2.84
C GLU A 86 13.31 -2.27 -3.88
N ARG A 87 14.44 -1.58 -4.10
CA ARG A 87 15.51 -2.05 -5.00
C ARG A 87 16.11 -3.41 -4.65
N ASN A 88 15.97 -3.85 -3.40
CA ASN A 88 16.54 -5.10 -2.87
C ASN A 88 15.50 -6.22 -2.75
N ILE A 89 14.27 -6.01 -3.20
CA ILE A 89 13.23 -7.05 -3.15
C ILE A 89 13.58 -8.19 -4.11
N ARG A 90 13.64 -9.41 -3.56
CA ARG A 90 13.88 -10.65 -4.34
C ARG A 90 12.66 -11.54 -4.47
N TYR A 91 11.66 -11.35 -3.61
CA TYR A 91 10.52 -12.26 -3.52
C TYR A 91 9.27 -11.66 -4.16
N ARG A 92 8.62 -12.42 -5.05
CA ARG A 92 7.38 -11.98 -5.73
C ARG A 92 6.27 -11.50 -4.80
N HIS A 93 6.10 -12.12 -3.63
CA HIS A 93 5.07 -11.69 -2.68
C HIS A 93 5.39 -10.32 -2.06
N HIS A 94 6.67 -10.00 -1.83
CA HIS A 94 7.09 -8.66 -1.41
C HIS A 94 6.86 -7.62 -2.51
N GLU A 95 7.14 -7.96 -3.78
CA GLU A 95 6.82 -7.08 -4.91
C GLU A 95 5.30 -6.79 -4.96
N ARG A 96 4.47 -7.81 -4.72
CA ARG A 96 3.01 -7.62 -4.68
C ARG A 96 2.56 -6.75 -3.50
N LEU A 97 3.18 -6.88 -2.33
CA LEU A 97 2.90 -6.00 -1.19
C LEU A 97 3.26 -4.53 -1.51
N MET A 98 4.41 -4.30 -2.13
CA MET A 98 4.80 -2.96 -2.58
C MET A 98 3.83 -2.41 -3.62
N LEU A 99 3.41 -3.22 -4.59
CA LEU A 99 2.40 -2.81 -5.58
C LEU A 99 1.07 -2.46 -4.92
N ILE A 100 0.64 -3.20 -3.90
CA ILE A 100 -0.59 -2.87 -3.15
C ILE A 100 -0.43 -1.51 -2.45
N ALA A 101 0.70 -1.30 -1.75
CA ALA A 101 0.98 -0.07 -1.04
C ALA A 101 1.05 1.14 -2.00
N ASP A 102 1.78 1.04 -3.11
CA ASP A 102 1.85 2.10 -4.13
C ASP A 102 0.47 2.40 -4.73
N ASN A 103 -0.32 1.38 -5.06
CA ASN A 103 -1.66 1.58 -5.60
C ASN A 103 -2.62 2.22 -4.57
N LEU A 104 -2.55 1.84 -3.29
CA LEU A 104 -3.28 2.50 -2.21
C LEU A 104 -2.89 3.98 -2.09
N ALA A 105 -1.59 4.26 -2.01
CA ALA A 105 -1.08 5.63 -1.90
C ALA A 105 -1.56 6.50 -3.08
N ASN A 106 -1.48 5.99 -4.30
CA ASN A 106 -1.95 6.71 -5.49
C ASN A 106 -3.47 6.86 -5.52
N TYR A 107 -4.23 5.83 -5.10
CA TYR A 107 -5.68 5.91 -5.00
C TYR A 107 -6.12 7.02 -4.05
N PHE A 108 -5.57 7.02 -2.83
CA PHE A 108 -5.91 8.03 -1.82
C PHE A 108 -5.37 9.42 -2.17
N ARG A 109 -4.21 9.54 -2.84
CA ARG A 109 -3.72 10.81 -3.39
C ARG A 109 -4.69 11.42 -4.39
N VAL A 110 -5.23 10.61 -5.31
CA VAL A 110 -6.20 11.07 -6.31
C VAL A 110 -7.53 11.44 -5.65
N LEU A 111 -8.01 10.65 -4.69
CA LEU A 111 -9.21 10.96 -3.92
C LEU A 111 -9.08 12.27 -3.14
N LEU A 112 -7.97 12.45 -2.43
CA LEU A 112 -7.72 13.66 -1.63
C LEU A 112 -7.73 14.91 -2.52
N ARG A 113 -7.14 14.82 -3.72
CA ARG A 113 -7.10 15.94 -4.68
C ARG A 113 -8.47 16.26 -5.27
N ASN A 114 -9.26 15.25 -5.63
CA ASN A 114 -10.46 15.43 -6.45
C ASN A 114 -11.76 15.46 -5.63
N ASN A 115 -11.82 14.74 -4.51
CA ASN A 115 -13.01 14.63 -3.67
C ASN A 115 -12.63 14.29 -2.20
N PRO A 116 -12.31 15.31 -1.39
CA PRO A 116 -11.94 15.13 0.02
C PRO A 116 -13.02 14.49 0.90
N ARG A 117 -14.31 14.63 0.55
CA ARG A 117 -15.40 13.96 1.28
C ARG A 117 -15.30 12.45 1.10
N LYS A 118 -15.20 12.01 -0.16
CA LYS A 118 -15.03 10.60 -0.51
C LYS A 118 -13.74 10.00 0.04
N PHE A 119 -12.69 10.81 0.20
CA PHE A 119 -11.47 10.37 0.88
C PHE A 119 -11.76 9.83 2.28
N ARG A 120 -12.55 10.55 3.09
CA ARG A 120 -12.88 10.14 4.47
C ARG A 120 -13.73 8.87 4.51
N GLU A 121 -14.71 8.77 3.63
CA GLU A 121 -15.57 7.58 3.50
C GLU A 121 -14.77 6.34 3.13
N GLU A 122 -13.90 6.45 2.12
CA GLU A 122 -13.05 5.34 1.67
C GLU A 122 -11.99 4.98 2.71
N LEU A 123 -11.50 5.96 3.48
CA LEU A 123 -10.58 5.71 4.58
C LEU A 123 -11.24 4.83 5.65
N ASN A 124 -12.44 5.20 6.11
CA ASN A 124 -13.19 4.41 7.09
C ASN A 124 -13.56 3.02 6.58
N ARG A 125 -13.74 2.85 5.27
CA ARG A 125 -14.06 1.56 4.65
C ARG A 125 -12.86 0.62 4.56
N ILE A 126 -11.65 1.17 4.38
CA ILE A 126 -10.44 0.41 4.07
C ILE A 126 -9.57 0.18 5.30
N GLU A 127 -9.52 1.14 6.21
CA GLU A 127 -8.68 1.04 7.40
C GLU A 127 -9.20 -0.01 8.39
N LYS A 128 -8.27 -0.79 8.93
CA LYS A 128 -8.46 -1.76 10.00
C LYS A 128 -7.11 -2.03 10.67
#